data_AF-A0A124IH68-F1
#
_entry.id   AF-A0A124IH68-F1
#
_cell.length_a   1.000
_cell.length_b   1.000
_cell.length_c   1.000
_cell.angle_alpha   90.00
_cell.angle_beta   90.00
_cell.angle_gamma   90.00
#
_symmetry.space_group_name_H-M   'P 1'
#
loop_
_entity.id
_entity.type
_entity.pdbx_description
1 polymer ?
#
loop_
_entity_poly.entity_id
_entity_poly.type
_entity_poly.pdbx_seq_one_letter_code
_entity_poly.pdbx_strand_id
1 'polypeptide(L)' 'MPTFITQIISFFQTALTWLTALAIPVVAVMATYHAIMRSTAQDDHSAMGHSKSLSNTIKYGVIAILAGGIVSTILGMF' A
#
# COMPACT_ATOMS: atom_id res chain seq x y z
N MET A 1 -2.18 20.98 23.88
CA MET A 1 -3.27 20.97 22.87
C MET A 1 -4.59 20.63 23.55
N PRO A 2 -5.74 21.11 23.05
CA PRO A 2 -7.05 20.70 23.55
C PRO A 2 -7.22 19.17 23.42
N THR A 3 -7.79 18.52 24.44
CA THR A 3 -7.95 17.05 24.52
C THR A 3 -8.56 16.43 23.26
N PHE A 4 -9.52 17.13 22.65
CA PHE A 4 -10.15 16.72 21.40
C PHE A 4 -9.15 16.57 20.24
N ILE A 5 -8.20 17.49 20.10
CA ILE A 5 -7.22 17.43 19.01
C ILE A 5 -6.26 16.26 19.21
N THR A 6 -5.83 16.00 20.45
CA THR A 6 -4.97 14.86 20.78
C THR A 6 -5.67 13.52 20.49
N GLN A 7 -6.97 13.40 20.76
CA GLN A 7 -7.75 12.20 20.44
C GLN A 7 -7.88 11.97 18.92
N ILE A 8 -8.08 13.04 18.14
CA ILE A 8 -8.11 12.96 16.68
C ILE A 8 -6.76 12.50 16.13
N ILE A 9 -5.66 13.07 16.62
CA ILE A 9 -4.30 12.67 16.20
C ILE A 9 -4.06 11.19 16.51
N SER A 10 -4.41 10.73 17.71
CA SER A 10 -4.28 9.32 18.11
C SER A 10 -5.13 8.38 17.25
N PHE A 11 -6.37 8.79 16.90
CA PHE A 11 -7.21 8.04 15.97
C PHE A 11 -6.54 7.88 14.60
N PHE A 12 -6.01 8.97 14.03
CA PHE A 12 -5.31 8.92 12.74
C PHE A 12 -4.04 8.08 12.79
N GLN A 13 -3.23 8.20 13.85
CA GLN A 13 -2.04 7.37 14.03
C GLN A 13 -2.39 5.87 14.10
N THR A 14 -3.47 5.53 14.80
CA THR A 14 -3.95 4.15 14.89
C THR A 14 -4.41 3.64 13.52
N ALA A 15 -5.27 4.39 12.83
CA ALA A 15 -5.77 4.02 11.50
C ALA A 15 -4.64 3.86 10.48
N LEU A 16 -3.64 4.75 10.53
CA LEU A 16 -2.49 4.73 9.64
C LEU A 16 -1.59 3.53 9.87
N THR A 17 -1.44 3.09 11.13
CA THR A 17 -0.70 1.88 11.48
C THR A 17 -1.33 0.66 10.81
N TRP A 18 -2.66 0.53 10.89
CA TRP A 18 -3.40 -0.55 10.22
C TRP A 18 -3.26 -0.49 8.70
N LEU A 19 -3.43 0.69 8.10
CA LEU A 19 -3.31 0.86 6.64
C LEU A 19 -1.92 0.49 6.14
N THR A 20 -0.88 0.96 6.81
CA THR A 20 0.51 0.69 6.42
C THR A 20 0.87 -0.79 6.62
N ALA A 21 0.41 -1.40 7.72
CA ALA A 21 0.61 -2.82 7.98
C ALA A 21 -0.11 -3.72 6.96
N LEU A 22 -1.32 -3.35 6.53
CA LEU A 22 -2.09 -4.10 5.52
C LEU A 22 -1.59 -3.89 4.10
N ALA A 23 -0.93 -2.76 3.80
CA ALA A 23 -0.38 -2.50 2.48
C ALA A 23 0.63 -3.57 2.05
N ILE A 24 1.49 -4.03 2.97
CA ILE A 24 2.52 -5.04 2.69
C ILE A 24 1.93 -6.37 2.19
N PRO A 25 1.04 -7.07 2.94
CA PRO A 25 0.48 -8.32 2.49
C PRO A 25 -0.40 -8.17 1.25
N VAL A 26 -1.14 -7.07 1.10
CA VAL A 26 -1.95 -6.82 -0.11
C VAL A 26 -1.07 -6.71 -1.35
N VAL A 27 0.02 -5.96 -1.27
CA VAL A 27 0.99 -5.82 -2.38
C VAL A 27 1.65 -7.16 -2.68
N ALA A 28 2.06 -7.92 -1.66
CA ALA A 28 2.66 -9.24 -1.84
C ALA A 28 1.71 -10.22 -2.55
N VAL A 29 0.45 -10.29 -2.12
CA VAL A 29 -0.57 -11.16 -2.73
C VAL A 29 -0.85 -10.75 -4.18
N MET A 30 -1.08 -9.46 -4.42
CA MET A 30 -1.43 -8.98 -5.76
C MET A 30 -0.24 -9.09 -6.74
N ALA A 31 0.98 -8.82 -6.27
CA ALA A 31 2.17 -8.99 -7.08
C ALA A 31 2.39 -10.47 -7.43
N THR A 32 2.24 -11.37 -6.47
CA THR A 32 2.36 -12.81 -6.69
C THR A 32 1.29 -13.31 -7.66
N TYR A 33 0.03 -12.89 -7.48
CA TYR A 33 -1.07 -13.22 -8.39
C TYR A 33 -0.75 -12.82 -9.83
N HIS A 34 -0.35 -11.56 -10.07
CA HIS A 34 -0.04 -11.10 -11.42
C HIS A 34 1.24 -11.71 -12.00
N ALA A 35 2.23 -12.05 -11.17
CA ALA A 35 3.41 -12.78 -11.62
C ALA A 35 3.06 -14.19 -12.10
N ILE A 36 2.23 -14.92 -11.35
CA ILE A 36 1.76 -16.27 -11.73
C ILE A 36 0.92 -16.19 -13.00
N MET A 37 -0.07 -15.30 -13.06
CA MET A 37 -0.94 -15.18 -14.23
C MET A 37 -0.17 -14.78 -15.49
N ARG A 38 0.87 -13.96 -15.36
CA ARG A 38 1.79 -13.67 -16.47
C ARG A 38 2.54 -14.92 -16.95
N SER A 39 2.97 -15.79 -16.03
CA SER A 39 3.72 -17.01 -16.39
C SER A 39 2.88 -18.08 -17.08
N THR A 40 1.56 -18.05 -16.87
CA THR A 40 0.60 -18.99 -17.47
C THR A 40 -0.19 -18.40 -18.64
N ALA A 41 0.08 -17.15 -19.00
CA ALA A 41 -0.58 -16.47 -20.10
C ALA A 41 -0.26 -17.16 -21.43
N GLN A 42 -1.29 -17.43 -22.23
CA GLN A 42 -1.17 -18.12 -23.52
C GLN A 42 -1.00 -17.16 -24.71
N ASP A 43 -1.27 -15.87 -24.49
CA ASP A 43 -1.17 -14.81 -25.48
C ASP A 43 -0.37 -13.61 -24.93
N ASP A 44 0.38 -12.95 -25.81
CA ASP A 44 1.24 -11.83 -25.44
C ASP A 44 0.47 -10.63 -24.89
N HIS A 45 -0.80 -10.47 -25.29
CA HIS A 45 -1.65 -9.38 -24.85
C HIS A 45 -2.01 -9.50 -23.36
N SER A 46 -2.43 -10.69 -22.92
CA SER A 46 -2.70 -10.96 -21.50
C SER A 46 -1.43 -10.94 -20.65
N ALA A 47 -0.31 -11.48 -21.15
CA ALA A 47 0.99 -11.42 -20.49
C ALA A 47 1.43 -9.97 -20.23
N MET A 48 1.24 -9.08 -21.21
CA MET A 48 1.55 -7.66 -21.09
C MET A 48 0.60 -6.94 -20.12
N GLY A 49 -0.69 -7.30 -20.09
CA GLY A 49 -1.66 -6.80 -19.12
C GLY A 49 -1.24 -7.12 -17.67
N HIS A 50 -0.87 -8.37 -17.41
CA HIS A 50 -0.38 -8.79 -16.10
C HIS A 50 0.97 -8.16 -15.73
N SER A 51 1.88 -7.97 -16.69
CA SER A 51 3.13 -7.25 -16.46
C SER A 51 2.90 -5.79 -16.01
N LYS A 52 1.98 -5.09 -16.67
CA LYS A 52 1.59 -3.72 -16.27
C LYS A 52 0.95 -3.70 -14.89
N SER A 53 0.05 -4.63 -14.61
CA SER A 53 -0.61 -4.72 -13.31
C SER A 53 0.39 -5.00 -12.19
N LEU A 54 1.31 -5.95 -12.39
CA LEU A 54 2.42 -6.22 -11.46
C LEU A 54 3.25 -4.96 -11.18
N SER A 55 3.65 -4.24 -12.23
CA SER A 55 4.40 -2.99 -12.06
C SER A 55 3.62 -1.95 -11.24
N ASN A 56 2.33 -1.80 -11.52
CA ASN A 56 1.46 -0.86 -10.83
C ASN A 56 1.25 -1.27 -9.36
N THR A 57 1.01 -2.55 -9.08
CA THR A 57 0.86 -3.07 -7.72
C THR A 57 2.08 -2.73 -6.86
N ILE A 58 3.30 -2.96 -7.38
CA ILE A 58 4.53 -2.65 -6.66
C ILE A 58 4.66 -1.14 -6.45
N LYS A 59 4.48 -0.33 -7.50
CA LYS A 59 4.60 1.13 -7.43
C LYS A 59 3.63 1.74 -6.41
N TYR A 60 2.35 1.42 -6.52
CA TYR A 60 1.33 1.95 -5.61
C TYR A 60 1.47 1.40 -4.20
N GLY A 61 1.95 0.15 -4.06
CA GLY A 61 2.31 -0.43 -2.77
C GLY A 61 3.38 0.37 -2.04
N VAL A 62 4.49 0.66 -2.73
CA VAL A 62 5.58 1.48 -2.17
C VAL A 62 5.08 2.88 -1.82
N ILE A 63 4.29 3.51 -2.69
CA ILE A 63 3.70 4.83 -2.42
C ILE A 63 2.84 4.80 -1.16
N ALA A 64 1.99 3.78 -0.98
CA ALA A 64 1.13 3.66 0.20
C ALA A 64 1.95 3.51 1.49
N ILE A 65 3.03 2.70 1.47
CA ILE A 65 3.91 2.50 2.62
C ILE A 65 4.65 3.80 2.97
N LEU A 66 5.22 4.49 1.97
CA LEU A 66 5.93 5.75 2.18
C LEU A 66 5.01 6.87 2.66
N ALA A 67 3.83 7.01 2.07
CA ALA A 67 2.83 7.98 2.51
C ALA A 67 2.40 7.70 3.96
N GLY A 68 2.24 6.42 4.32
CA GLY A 68 2.01 5.99 5.70
C GLY A 68 3.10 6.47 6.66
N GLY A 69 4.37 6.23 6.33
CA GLY A 69 5.51 6.71 7.13
C GLY A 69 5.57 8.23 7.28
N ILE A 70 5.34 8.97 6.19
CA ILE A 70 5.34 10.44 6.19
C ILE A 70 4.23 10.99 7.08
N VAL A 71 2.99 10.51 6.90
CA VAL A 71 1.85 10.98 7.70
C VAL A 71 2.06 10.62 9.18
N SER A 72 2.61 9.45 9.49
CA SER A 72 2.92 9.06 10.88
C SER A 72 3.96 9.99 11.50
N THR A 73 4.98 10.37 10.74
CA THR A 73 6.02 11.30 11.18
C THR A 73 5.44 12.68 11.46
N ILE A 74 4.64 13.22 10.54
CA ILE A 74 3.99 14.52 10.69
C ILE A 74 3.06 14.53 11.92
N LEU A 75 2.24 13.49 12.09
CA LEU A 75 1.34 13.39 13.24
C LEU A 75 2.10 13.24 14.57
N GLY A 76 3.31 12.70 14.57
CA GLY A 76 4.15 12.59 15.78
C GLY A 76 4.84 13.91 16.18
N MET A 77 4.81 14.93 15.32
CA MET A 77 5.35 16.27 15.62
C MET A 77 4.37 17.18 16.38
N PHE A 78 3.11 16.75 16.55
CA PHE A 78 2.05 17.46 17.27
C PHE A 78 1.70 16.73 18.57
#